data_AF-A0AA39G5I0-F1
#
_entry.id   AF-A0AA39G5I0-F1
#
_cell.length_a   1.000
_cell.length_b   1.000
_cell.length_c   1.000
_cell.angle_alpha   90.00
_cell.angle_beta   90.00
_cell.angle_gamma   90.00
#
_symmetry.space_group_name_H-M   'P 1'
#
loop_
_entity.id
_entity.type
_entity.pdbx_description
1 polymer ?
#
loop_
_entity_poly.entity_id
_entity_poly.type
_entity_poly.pdbx_seq_one_letter_code
_entity_poly.pdbx_strand_id
1 'polypeptide(L)'
;MKLVYVELVVLFCVLQILIGSSNKLPNARNCSTITCGDNERCKEFDDKTLSCICSPNYYRNNNTEKCESLKYQWVNYTPELWNDTRLVHPELPYHYPNYIITRIIYKNYNQVPHEGRIDEIDKTIEPYPPIIIKNYKQIEVLLVKNGDYKWMESSNGKVEKNAIEGGKINNEKVYVCRAEYEEQYYSGVMLPSDRACYLKIADNFYPTYELLILLKYE
;
A
#
# COMPACT_ATOMS: atom_id res chain seq x y z
N MET A 1 32.42 -53.24 -9.44
CA MET A 1 32.68 -53.00 -8.02
C MET A 1 32.38 -51.53 -7.69
N LYS A 2 31.09 -51.17 -7.54
CA LYS A 2 30.60 -49.83 -7.16
C LYS A 2 29.23 -50.04 -6.52
N LEU A 3 29.21 -50.33 -5.23
CA LEU A 3 28.00 -50.62 -4.45
C LEU A 3 28.30 -50.40 -2.95
N VAL A 4 28.73 -49.19 -2.56
CA VAL A 4 28.88 -48.81 -1.12
C VAL A 4 28.60 -47.31 -0.85
N TYR A 5 28.50 -46.43 -1.86
CA TYR A 5 28.57 -44.97 -1.60
C TYR A 5 27.24 -44.25 -1.29
N VAL A 6 26.08 -44.93 -1.37
CA VAL A 6 24.78 -44.23 -1.32
C VAL A 6 24.12 -44.27 0.07
N GLU A 7 24.51 -45.17 0.97
CA GLU A 7 23.86 -45.28 2.29
C GLU A 7 24.50 -44.44 3.41
N LEU A 8 25.73 -43.94 3.22
CA LEU A 8 26.45 -43.15 4.24
C LEU A 8 26.03 -41.68 4.33
N VAL A 9 25.39 -41.12 3.29
CA VAL A 9 24.98 -39.71 3.27
C VAL A 9 23.65 -39.50 4.02
N VAL A 10 22.79 -40.51 4.05
CA VAL A 10 21.45 -40.40 4.68
C VAL A 10 21.55 -40.44 6.22
N LEU A 11 22.55 -41.12 6.78
CA LEU A 11 22.72 -41.19 8.24
C LEU A 11 23.24 -39.88 8.87
N PHE A 12 23.95 -39.02 8.12
CA PHE A 12 24.48 -37.76 8.65
C PHE A 12 23.42 -36.65 8.74
N CYS A 13 22.38 -36.68 7.91
CA CYS A 13 21.29 -35.69 7.98
C CYS A 13 20.33 -35.94 9.15
N VAL A 14 20.15 -37.19 9.58
CA VAL A 14 19.20 -37.51 10.67
C VAL A 14 19.81 -37.23 12.05
N LEU A 15 21.15 -37.27 12.19
CA LEU A 15 21.80 -37.02 13.48
C LEU A 15 21.90 -35.53 13.86
N GLN A 16 21.77 -34.61 12.90
CA GLN A 16 21.71 -33.15 13.15
C GLN A 16 20.36 -32.69 13.72
N ILE A 17 19.31 -33.52 13.64
CA ILE A 17 17.97 -33.17 14.13
C ILE A 17 17.82 -33.42 15.64
N LEU A 18 18.72 -34.18 16.27
CA LEU A 18 18.55 -34.63 17.66
C LEU A 18 19.47 -33.97 18.70
N ILE A 19 20.39 -33.08 18.31
CA ILE A 19 21.24 -32.36 19.28
C ILE A 19 21.30 -30.88 18.92
N GLY A 20 20.38 -30.10 19.48
CA GLY A 20 20.29 -28.66 19.26
C GLY A 20 19.48 -27.94 20.33
N SER A 21 19.91 -28.04 21.59
CA SER A 21 19.47 -27.14 22.65
C SER A 21 20.07 -25.75 22.43
N SER A 22 19.24 -24.72 22.22
CA SER A 22 19.11 -23.61 23.17
C SER A 22 18.26 -22.48 22.59
N ASN A 23 17.30 -22.05 23.39
CA ASN A 23 16.45 -20.89 23.16
C ASN A 23 17.28 -19.60 23.02
N LYS A 24 17.34 -19.02 21.81
CA LYS A 24 17.48 -17.57 21.60
C LYS A 24 16.68 -17.15 20.37
N LEU A 25 15.80 -16.16 20.56
CA LEU A 25 14.95 -15.53 19.55
C LEU A 25 15.79 -14.99 18.37
N PRO A 26 15.31 -15.06 17.11
CA PRO A 26 16.12 -14.78 15.93
C PRO A 26 15.93 -13.35 15.39
N ASN A 27 16.98 -12.83 14.73
CA ASN A 27 16.93 -11.90 13.56
C ASN A 27 17.53 -10.49 13.62
N ALA A 28 18.71 -10.30 14.24
CA ALA A 28 19.64 -9.29 13.72
C ALA A 28 20.39 -9.87 12.50
N ARG A 29 20.31 -9.25 11.31
CA ARG A 29 21.13 -9.65 10.14
C ARG A 29 22.42 -8.83 10.11
N ASN A 30 23.55 -9.49 10.28
CA ASN A 30 24.87 -8.86 10.15
C ASN A 30 25.14 -8.50 8.68
N CYS A 31 25.23 -7.20 8.39
CA CYS A 31 25.98 -6.69 7.25
C CYS A 31 27.38 -6.39 7.73
N SER A 32 28.40 -6.64 6.90
CA SER A 32 29.83 -6.75 7.24
C SER A 32 30.41 -5.72 8.24
N THR A 33 29.80 -4.56 8.46
CA THR A 33 30.19 -3.55 9.47
C THR A 33 29.06 -2.86 10.24
N ILE A 34 27.78 -3.19 9.99
CA ILE A 34 26.61 -2.52 10.60
C ILE A 34 25.58 -3.55 11.09
N THR A 35 25.05 -3.33 12.28
CA THR A 35 23.92 -4.08 12.83
C THR A 35 22.66 -3.23 12.68
N CYS A 36 21.74 -3.67 11.82
CA CYS A 36 20.42 -3.04 11.67
C CYS A 36 19.39 -3.67 12.62
N GLY A 37 18.38 -2.90 13.01
CA GLY A 37 17.29 -3.40 13.86
C GLY A 37 16.38 -4.39 13.13
N ASP A 38 15.50 -5.06 13.88
CA ASP A 38 14.63 -6.16 13.39
C ASP A 38 13.74 -5.75 12.18
N ASN A 39 13.42 -4.47 12.06
CA ASN A 39 12.56 -3.90 11.01
C ASN A 39 13.32 -3.10 9.94
N GLU A 40 14.63 -3.22 9.93
CA GLU A 40 15.53 -2.53 9.02
C GLU A 40 16.21 -3.52 8.07
N ARG A 41 16.67 -2.99 6.93
CA ARG A 41 17.51 -3.71 5.99
C ARG A 41 18.69 -2.84 5.61
N CYS A 42 19.81 -3.47 5.29
CA CYS A 42 20.96 -2.76 4.74
C CYS A 42 20.65 -2.33 3.30
N LYS A 43 20.94 -1.07 2.99
CA LYS A 43 20.99 -0.57 1.63
C LYS A 43 22.35 0.09 1.41
N GLU A 44 22.99 -0.30 0.32
CA GLU A 44 24.21 0.32 -0.17
C GLU A 44 23.85 1.61 -0.92
N PHE A 45 24.54 2.68 -0.57
CA PHE A 45 24.47 4.00 -1.19
C PHE A 45 25.85 4.32 -1.73
N ASP A 46 25.98 4.36 -3.06
CA ASP A 46 27.24 4.51 -3.81
C ASP A 46 28.36 3.56 -3.33
N ASP A 47 29.51 3.54 -4.02
CA ASP A 47 30.48 2.44 -3.97
C ASP A 47 31.10 2.10 -2.58
N LYS A 48 30.75 2.77 -1.46
CA LYS A 48 31.32 2.51 -0.12
C LYS A 48 30.45 2.81 1.11
N THR A 49 29.18 3.22 1.00
CA THR A 49 28.38 3.52 2.21
C THR A 49 27.20 2.58 2.42
N LEU A 50 27.21 1.84 3.53
CA LEU A 50 26.09 1.03 3.99
C LEU A 50 25.28 1.81 5.02
N SER A 51 23.95 1.81 4.87
CA SER A 51 23.04 2.40 5.85
C SER A 51 21.85 1.48 6.14
N CYS A 52 21.35 1.53 7.38
CA CYS A 52 20.11 0.87 7.75
C CYS A 52 18.94 1.71 7.28
N ILE A 53 18.13 1.14 6.39
CA ILE A 53 16.87 1.71 5.97
C ILE A 53 15.74 0.84 6.49
N CYS A 54 14.56 1.41 6.70
CA CYS A 54 13.40 0.60 7.05
C CYS A 54 13.11 -0.42 5.95
N SER A 55 12.72 -1.64 6.36
CA SER A 55 12.29 -2.68 5.44
C SER A 55 11.05 -2.22 4.64
N PRO A 56 10.71 -2.83 3.49
CA PRO A 56 9.67 -2.36 2.55
C PRO A 56 8.22 -2.23 3.06
N ASN A 57 7.99 -2.40 4.37
CA ASN A 57 6.71 -2.24 5.06
C ASN A 57 6.84 -1.39 6.34
N TYR A 58 7.95 -0.67 6.49
CA TYR A 58 8.23 0.13 7.68
C TYR A 58 8.67 1.53 7.26
N TYR A 59 8.28 2.54 8.04
CA TYR A 59 8.75 3.91 7.86
C TYR A 59 9.55 4.34 9.09
N ARG A 60 10.51 5.24 8.90
CA ARG A 60 11.26 5.81 10.00
C ARG A 60 10.43 6.94 10.61
N ASN A 61 9.97 6.75 11.84
CA ASN A 61 9.25 7.79 12.57
C ASN A 61 10.26 8.85 13.04
N ASN A 62 10.07 10.10 12.63
CA ASN A 62 11.01 11.20 12.94
C ASN A 62 11.08 11.57 14.43
N ASN A 63 10.08 11.19 15.22
CA ASN A 63 10.04 11.48 16.66
C ASN A 63 10.70 10.37 17.49
N THR A 64 10.59 9.11 17.03
CA THR A 64 11.08 7.94 17.77
C THR A 64 12.36 7.34 17.18
N GLU A 65 12.74 7.77 15.98
CA GLU A 65 13.82 7.24 15.14
C GLU A 65 13.73 5.74 14.83
N LYS A 66 12.60 5.10 15.13
CA LYS A 66 12.36 3.67 14.91
C LYS A 66 11.63 3.41 13.61
N CYS A 67 11.88 2.22 13.04
CA CYS A 67 11.10 1.69 11.94
C CYS A 67 9.79 1.11 12.46
N GLU A 68 8.70 1.80 12.17
CA GLU A 68 7.34 1.43 12.56
C GLU A 68 6.59 0.82 11.37
N SER A 69 5.79 -0.22 11.61
CA SER A 69 5.08 -0.91 10.53
C SER A 69 4.09 0.05 9.85
N LEU A 70 4.20 0.18 8.53
CA LEU A 70 3.21 0.89 7.72
C LEU A 70 1.91 0.09 7.72
N LYS A 71 0.86 0.73 8.24
CA LYS A 71 -0.54 0.28 8.14
C LYS A 71 -1.01 0.23 6.68
N TYR A 72 -0.58 1.22 5.92
CA TYR A 72 -0.73 1.40 4.49
C TYR A 72 0.32 2.40 4.03
N GLN A 73 0.63 2.46 2.75
CA GLN A 73 1.58 3.44 2.21
C GLN A 73 1.06 4.05 0.92
N TRP A 74 1.15 5.37 0.85
CA TRP A 74 1.10 6.08 -0.42
C TRP A 74 2.51 6.12 -1.00
N VAL A 75 2.70 5.52 -2.17
CA VAL A 75 3.99 5.47 -2.86
C VAL A 75 3.88 6.14 -4.21
N ASN A 76 4.94 6.80 -4.66
CA ASN A 76 4.98 7.36 -6.02
C ASN A 76 4.69 6.26 -7.03
N TYR A 77 3.78 6.55 -7.97
CA TYR A 77 3.54 5.64 -9.06
C TYR A 77 4.81 5.43 -9.87
N THR A 78 5.17 4.17 -10.09
CA THR A 78 6.13 3.74 -11.10
C THR A 78 5.55 2.53 -11.83
N PRO A 79 5.83 2.35 -13.14
CA PRO A 79 5.27 1.23 -13.92
C PRO A 79 5.58 -0.15 -13.32
N GLU A 80 6.68 -0.29 -12.59
CA GLU A 80 7.11 -1.55 -11.97
C GLU A 80 6.22 -2.00 -10.80
N LEU A 81 5.43 -1.10 -10.22
CA LEU A 81 4.56 -1.39 -9.08
C LEU A 81 3.38 -2.30 -9.44
N TRP A 82 3.09 -2.50 -10.73
CA TRP A 82 1.97 -3.33 -11.17
C TRP A 82 2.04 -4.78 -10.67
N ASN A 83 3.26 -5.32 -10.50
CA ASN A 83 3.44 -6.67 -9.99
C ASN A 83 3.33 -6.75 -8.45
N ASP A 84 3.05 -5.63 -7.78
CA ASP A 84 2.91 -5.58 -6.33
C ASP A 84 1.51 -6.03 -5.88
N THR A 85 1.45 -7.22 -5.29
CA THR A 85 0.22 -7.81 -4.72
C THR A 85 -0.44 -6.99 -3.60
N ARG A 86 0.20 -5.91 -3.13
CA ARG A 86 -0.32 -4.99 -2.11
C ARG A 86 -1.11 -3.82 -2.71
N LEU A 87 -1.25 -3.73 -4.02
CA LEU A 87 -2.08 -2.69 -4.64
C LEU A 87 -3.54 -2.83 -4.18
N VAL A 88 -4.13 -1.71 -3.78
CA VAL A 88 -5.56 -1.67 -3.47
C VAL A 88 -6.32 -1.39 -4.76
N HIS A 89 -7.23 -2.30 -5.08
CA HIS A 89 -8.15 -2.15 -6.20
C HIS A 89 -9.53 -1.75 -5.67
N PRO A 90 -10.26 -0.84 -6.36
CA PRO A 90 -11.71 -0.82 -6.22
C PRO A 90 -12.19 -2.20 -6.69
N GLU A 91 -12.97 -2.92 -5.89
CA GLU A 91 -13.51 -4.23 -6.28
C GLU A 91 -14.52 -4.03 -7.43
N LEU A 92 -14.03 -3.88 -8.65
CA LEU A 92 -14.81 -3.64 -9.86
C LEU A 92 -15.25 -4.98 -10.47
N PRO A 93 -16.48 -5.10 -10.99
CA PRO A 93 -16.93 -6.31 -11.67
C PRO A 93 -16.13 -6.55 -12.96
N TYR A 94 -15.40 -7.68 -12.98
CA TYR A 94 -14.86 -8.49 -14.08
C TYR A 94 -14.22 -7.87 -15.35
N HIS A 95 -14.20 -6.56 -15.56
CA HIS A 95 -13.74 -5.97 -16.84
C HIS A 95 -12.64 -4.91 -16.71
N TYR A 96 -12.25 -4.56 -15.49
CA TYR A 96 -11.38 -3.42 -15.24
C TYR A 96 -10.24 -3.75 -14.24
N PRO A 97 -9.37 -4.74 -14.54
CA PRO A 97 -8.27 -5.11 -13.64
C PRO A 97 -7.25 -3.97 -13.43
N ASN A 98 -7.23 -2.98 -14.31
CA ASN A 98 -6.20 -1.94 -14.38
C ASN A 98 -6.46 -0.72 -13.49
N TYR A 99 -7.42 -0.80 -12.57
CA TYR A 99 -7.74 0.30 -11.67
C TYR A 99 -7.14 0.10 -10.30
N ILE A 100 -6.50 1.14 -9.78
CA ILE A 100 -5.91 1.16 -8.45
C ILE A 100 -6.33 2.42 -7.72
N ILE A 101 -6.37 2.36 -6.39
CA ILE A 101 -6.59 3.54 -5.57
C ILE A 101 -5.34 4.42 -5.67
N THR A 102 -5.53 5.64 -6.18
CA THR A 102 -4.49 6.65 -6.31
C THR A 102 -4.84 7.88 -5.51
N ARG A 103 -3.85 8.75 -5.31
CA ARG A 103 -4.11 10.14 -4.94
C ARG A 103 -3.25 11.07 -5.76
N ILE A 104 -3.84 12.21 -6.10
CA ILE A 104 -3.18 13.26 -6.85
C ILE A 104 -2.72 14.32 -5.86
N ILE A 105 -1.43 14.65 -5.91
CA ILE A 105 -0.85 15.76 -5.15
C ILE A 105 -0.79 16.97 -6.07
N TYR A 106 -1.56 18.00 -5.77
CA TYR A 106 -1.60 19.25 -6.53
C TYR A 106 -0.50 20.21 -6.08
N LYS A 107 -0.14 21.18 -6.94
CA LYS A 107 0.85 22.22 -6.63
C LYS A 107 0.49 23.10 -5.42
N ASN A 108 -0.80 23.22 -5.10
CA ASN A 108 -1.30 23.90 -3.89
C ASN A 108 -1.30 23.00 -2.65
N TYR A 109 -0.66 21.83 -2.71
CA TYR A 109 -0.55 20.83 -1.64
C TYR A 109 -1.87 20.13 -1.24
N ASN A 110 -2.95 20.33 -1.99
CA ASN A 110 -4.13 19.47 -1.87
C ASN A 110 -3.76 18.04 -2.32
N GLN A 111 -4.25 17.06 -1.58
CA GLN A 111 -4.04 15.64 -1.84
C GLN A 111 -5.41 14.98 -1.90
N VAL A 112 -5.76 14.44 -3.06
CA VAL A 112 -7.13 13.99 -3.35
C VAL A 112 -7.12 12.54 -3.81
N PRO A 113 -7.81 11.62 -3.10
CA PRO A 113 -8.09 10.28 -3.58
C PRO A 113 -8.72 10.28 -4.95
N HIS A 114 -8.33 9.29 -5.73
CA HIS A 114 -8.69 9.22 -7.12
C HIS A 114 -8.65 7.77 -7.60
N GLU A 115 -9.60 7.42 -8.45
CA GLU A 115 -9.56 6.18 -9.21
C GLU A 115 -8.51 6.26 -10.33
N GLY A 116 -7.40 5.54 -10.23
CA GLY A 116 -6.35 5.60 -11.24
C GLY A 116 -6.46 4.48 -12.26
N ARG A 117 -6.67 4.80 -13.54
CA ARG A 117 -6.47 3.88 -14.66
C ARG A 117 -5.00 3.90 -15.08
N ILE A 118 -4.37 2.73 -15.18
CA ILE A 118 -2.92 2.62 -15.46
C ILE A 118 -2.54 3.27 -16.80
N ASP A 119 -3.34 3.06 -17.83
CA ASP A 119 -3.15 3.59 -19.18
C ASP A 119 -3.39 5.12 -19.27
N GLU A 120 -4.21 5.68 -18.38
CA GLU A 120 -4.36 7.14 -18.20
C GLU A 120 -3.17 7.75 -17.44
N ILE A 121 -2.63 7.04 -16.45
CA ILE A 121 -1.46 7.49 -15.68
C ILE A 121 -0.19 7.38 -16.52
N ASP A 122 -0.10 6.37 -17.40
CA ASP A 122 0.99 6.14 -18.35
C ASP A 122 0.76 6.85 -19.70
N LYS A 123 0.11 8.02 -19.70
CA LYS A 123 0.07 9.09 -20.74
C LYS A 123 0.00 8.73 -22.24
N THR A 124 -0.20 7.48 -22.63
CA THR A 124 0.04 7.01 -24.01
C THR A 124 -1.14 6.31 -24.65
N ILE A 125 -2.26 6.13 -23.94
CA ILE A 125 -3.42 5.41 -24.48
C ILE A 125 -4.70 6.17 -24.10
N GLU A 126 -5.24 6.97 -25.02
CA GLU A 126 -6.66 7.35 -25.01
C GLU A 126 -7.49 6.17 -25.53
N PRO A 127 -8.56 5.76 -24.84
CA PRO A 127 -9.85 6.38 -25.14
C PRO A 127 -10.76 6.57 -23.91
N TYR A 128 -11.83 7.36 -24.13
CA TYR A 128 -12.81 7.93 -23.19
C TYR A 128 -12.35 9.21 -22.48
N PRO A 129 -13.23 10.24 -22.40
CA PRO A 129 -12.84 11.64 -22.30
C PRO A 129 -11.83 11.79 -21.16
N PRO A 130 -10.56 12.13 -21.47
CA PRO A 130 -9.52 12.10 -20.47
C PRO A 130 -9.92 13.09 -19.41
N ILE A 131 -10.00 12.66 -18.15
CA ILE A 131 -10.00 13.69 -17.14
C ILE A 131 -8.59 14.26 -17.11
N ILE A 132 -8.42 15.39 -17.79
CA ILE A 132 -7.13 16.07 -17.88
C ILE A 132 -6.80 16.59 -16.47
N ILE A 133 -5.98 15.84 -15.75
CA ILE A 133 -5.42 16.28 -14.46
C ILE A 133 -4.37 17.36 -14.75
N LYS A 134 -4.77 18.63 -14.62
CA LYS A 134 -3.86 19.77 -14.75
C LYS A 134 -3.24 20.12 -13.40
N ASN A 135 -2.03 20.69 -13.44
CA ASN A 135 -1.36 21.27 -12.26
C ASN A 135 -1.08 20.32 -11.09
N TYR A 136 -0.96 19.02 -11.37
CA TYR A 136 -0.45 18.07 -10.39
C TYR A 136 1.08 18.15 -10.28
N LYS A 137 1.59 17.84 -9.10
CA LYS A 137 3.02 17.65 -8.81
C LYS A 137 3.41 16.18 -8.93
N GLN A 138 2.54 15.29 -8.45
CA GLN A 138 2.86 13.88 -8.21
C GLN A 138 1.57 13.05 -8.13
N ILE A 139 1.66 11.79 -8.54
CA ILE A 139 0.61 10.77 -8.36
C ILE A 139 1.20 9.68 -7.47
N GLU A 140 0.42 9.27 -6.48
CA GLU A 140 0.76 8.15 -5.60
C GLU A 140 -0.30 7.07 -5.68
N VAL A 141 0.10 5.83 -5.46
CA VAL A 141 -0.76 4.66 -5.37
C VAL A 141 -0.82 4.17 -3.93
N LEU A 142 -1.98 3.65 -3.54
CA LEU A 142 -2.20 3.10 -2.21
C LEU A 142 -1.77 1.63 -2.16
N LEU A 143 -0.81 1.33 -1.28
CA LEU A 143 -0.40 -0.03 -0.93
C LEU A 143 -0.98 -0.40 0.44
N VAL A 144 -1.72 -1.51 0.48
CA VAL A 144 -2.18 -2.15 1.70
C VAL A 144 -1.98 -3.65 1.56
N LYS A 145 -1.51 -4.32 2.61
CA LYS A 145 -1.40 -5.78 2.59
C LYS A 145 -2.79 -6.39 2.38
N ASN A 146 -2.85 -7.36 1.47
CA ASN A 146 -4.10 -8.09 1.20
C ASN A 146 -4.62 -8.74 2.51
N GLY A 147 -5.92 -8.59 2.76
CA GLY A 147 -6.59 -9.04 3.98
C GLY A 147 -6.45 -8.12 5.20
N ASP A 148 -5.74 -6.99 5.10
CA ASP A 148 -5.62 -6.00 6.18
C ASP A 148 -6.55 -4.78 6.00
N TYR A 149 -7.44 -4.79 5.01
CA TYR A 149 -8.46 -3.76 4.79
C TYR A 149 -9.83 -4.35 4.46
N LYS A 150 -10.87 -3.54 4.61
CA LYS A 150 -12.21 -3.79 4.05
C LYS A 150 -12.89 -2.48 3.68
N TRP A 151 -13.91 -2.60 2.84
CA TRP A 151 -14.91 -1.56 2.64
C TRP A 151 -15.96 -1.65 3.75
N MET A 152 -16.31 -0.51 4.36
CA MET A 152 -17.26 -0.41 5.45
C MET A 152 -18.33 0.61 5.09
N GLU A 153 -19.58 0.17 5.06
CA GLU A 153 -20.75 1.04 4.91
C GLU A 153 -20.72 2.20 5.91
N SER A 154 -20.97 3.39 5.39
CA SER A 154 -21.02 4.64 6.13
C SER A 154 -21.95 5.62 5.44
N SER A 155 -22.26 6.73 6.10
CA SER A 155 -23.09 7.77 5.54
C SER A 155 -22.91 9.10 6.25
N ASN A 156 -23.40 10.16 5.60
CA ASN A 156 -23.61 11.48 6.19
C ASN A 156 -22.35 12.08 6.86
N GLY A 157 -21.17 11.86 6.27
CA GLY A 157 -19.90 12.38 6.77
C GLY A 157 -19.32 11.62 7.96
N LYS A 158 -19.91 10.47 8.34
CA LYS A 158 -19.37 9.64 9.41
C LYS A 158 -18.00 9.11 9.02
N VAL A 159 -16.99 9.46 9.81
CA VAL A 159 -15.63 8.94 9.68
C VAL A 159 -15.50 7.69 10.54
N GLU A 160 -15.40 6.54 9.89
CA GLU A 160 -15.26 5.25 10.59
C GLU A 160 -13.87 5.12 11.24
N LYS A 161 -13.80 4.35 12.33
CA LYS A 161 -12.52 4.02 12.98
C LYS A 161 -11.62 3.34 11.96
N ASN A 162 -10.35 3.74 11.93
CA ASN A 162 -9.33 3.22 11.01
C ASN A 162 -9.59 3.51 9.53
N ALA A 163 -10.42 4.50 9.18
CA ALA A 163 -10.56 4.97 7.82
C ALA A 163 -9.22 5.47 7.25
N ILE A 164 -8.91 5.08 6.01
CA ILE A 164 -7.67 5.45 5.32
C ILE A 164 -7.75 6.91 4.89
N GLU A 165 -6.85 7.74 5.45
CA GLU A 165 -6.69 9.14 5.06
C GLU A 165 -6.12 9.21 3.64
N GLY A 166 -6.90 9.83 2.77
CA GLY A 166 -6.61 10.07 1.37
C GLY A 166 -5.72 11.27 1.11
N GLY A 167 -5.70 12.21 2.05
CA GLY A 167 -5.01 13.47 1.92
C GLY A 167 -5.77 14.60 2.60
N LYS A 168 -5.63 15.81 2.06
CA LYS A 168 -6.31 17.00 2.58
C LYS A 168 -6.78 17.90 1.45
N ILE A 169 -7.94 18.50 1.64
CA ILE A 169 -8.52 19.56 0.79
C ILE A 169 -8.83 20.74 1.69
N ASN A 170 -8.29 21.92 1.41
CA ASN A 170 -8.54 23.14 2.21
C ASN A 170 -8.30 22.93 3.72
N ASN A 171 -7.21 22.21 4.07
CA ASN A 171 -6.85 21.78 5.43
C ASN A 171 -7.78 20.77 6.11
N GLU A 172 -8.88 20.37 5.48
CA GLU A 172 -9.73 19.28 5.94
C GLU A 172 -9.16 17.93 5.49
N LYS A 173 -9.21 16.94 6.37
CA LYS A 173 -8.85 15.56 6.03
C LYS A 173 -9.92 14.94 5.14
N VAL A 174 -9.47 14.28 4.09
CA VAL A 174 -10.35 13.52 3.20
C VAL A 174 -10.00 12.04 3.23
N TYR A 175 -10.98 11.20 2.93
CA TYR A 175 -10.88 9.76 3.09
C TYR A 175 -11.17 9.04 1.79
N VAL A 176 -10.60 7.86 1.63
CA VAL A 176 -10.90 6.98 0.50
C VAL A 176 -12.28 6.38 0.70
N CYS A 177 -13.18 6.63 -0.23
CA CYS A 177 -14.51 6.05 -0.26
C CYS A 177 -14.77 5.33 -1.59
N ARG A 178 -15.87 4.58 -1.65
CA ARG A 178 -16.52 4.17 -2.88
C ARG A 178 -18.03 4.29 -2.74
N ALA A 179 -18.73 4.47 -3.84
CA ALA A 179 -20.18 4.44 -3.87
C ALA A 179 -20.66 3.73 -5.14
N GLU A 180 -21.90 3.27 -5.10
CA GLU A 180 -22.54 2.59 -6.22
C GLU A 180 -23.04 3.63 -7.23
N TYR A 181 -22.65 3.46 -8.49
CA TYR A 181 -23.14 4.20 -9.64
C TYR A 181 -23.32 3.19 -10.79
N GLU A 182 -24.49 3.19 -11.43
CA GLU A 182 -24.81 2.26 -12.53
C GLU A 182 -24.50 0.78 -12.20
N GLU A 183 -24.91 0.31 -11.00
CA GLU A 183 -24.71 -1.06 -10.50
C GLU A 183 -23.24 -1.47 -10.31
N GLN A 184 -22.32 -0.49 -10.27
CA GLN A 184 -20.89 -0.69 -10.08
C GLN A 184 -20.35 0.21 -8.98
N TYR A 185 -19.31 -0.24 -8.28
CA TYR A 185 -18.67 0.53 -7.22
C TYR A 185 -17.47 1.31 -7.73
N TYR A 186 -17.54 2.64 -7.69
CA TYR A 186 -16.42 3.50 -8.07
C TYR A 186 -15.77 4.10 -6.85
N SER A 187 -14.44 4.19 -6.86
CA SER A 187 -13.71 4.87 -5.80
C SER A 187 -13.76 6.39 -5.94
N GLY A 188 -13.69 7.08 -4.80
CA GLY A 188 -13.86 8.52 -4.72
C GLY A 188 -13.22 9.12 -3.47
N VAL A 189 -13.58 10.37 -3.21
CA VAL A 189 -13.12 11.14 -2.06
C VAL A 189 -14.29 11.49 -1.14
N MET A 190 -14.18 11.12 0.15
CA MET A 190 -15.17 11.52 1.15
C MET A 190 -14.68 12.76 1.90
N LEU A 191 -15.54 13.78 1.93
CA LEU A 191 -15.35 15.00 2.69
C LEU A 191 -16.33 15.02 3.87
N PRO A 192 -15.85 14.99 5.13
CA PRO A 192 -16.72 15.01 6.31
C PRO A 192 -17.65 16.23 6.37
N SER A 193 -17.14 17.42 6.03
CA SER A 193 -17.89 18.69 6.03
C SER A 193 -19.07 18.68 5.08
N ASP A 194 -18.88 18.12 3.88
CA ASP A 194 -19.92 18.00 2.85
C ASP A 194 -20.83 16.80 3.07
N ARG A 195 -20.45 15.91 3.99
CA ARG A 195 -21.20 14.71 4.38
C ARG A 195 -21.43 13.72 3.23
N ALA A 196 -20.52 13.71 2.25
CA ALA A 196 -20.67 12.94 1.02
C ALA A 196 -19.35 12.34 0.50
N CYS A 197 -19.48 11.22 -0.20
CA CYS A 197 -18.48 10.67 -1.09
C CYS A 197 -18.68 11.24 -2.50
N TYR A 198 -17.60 11.75 -3.09
CA TYR A 198 -17.60 12.32 -4.43
C TYR A 198 -17.05 11.29 -5.41
N LEU A 199 -17.86 10.94 -6.41
CA LEU A 199 -17.44 10.09 -7.52
C LEU A 199 -17.17 10.94 -8.75
N LYS A 200 -15.94 10.84 -9.24
CA LYS A 200 -15.52 11.63 -10.41
C LYS A 200 -16.26 11.23 -11.68
N ILE A 201 -16.58 9.95 -11.84
CA ILE A 201 -17.28 9.44 -13.02
C ILE A 201 -18.69 10.03 -13.17
N ALA A 202 -19.35 10.33 -12.05
CA ALA A 202 -20.74 10.79 -12.03
C ALA A 202 -20.88 12.30 -11.83
N ASP A 203 -19.78 13.02 -11.53
CA ASP A 203 -19.78 14.42 -11.06
C ASP A 203 -20.88 14.68 -10.00
N ASN A 204 -21.05 13.71 -9.08
CA ASN A 204 -22.17 13.65 -8.15
C ASN A 204 -21.70 13.26 -6.74
N PHE A 205 -22.58 13.54 -5.77
CA PHE A 205 -22.34 13.45 -4.33
C PHE A 205 -23.23 12.34 -3.76
N TYR A 206 -22.61 11.39 -3.06
CA TYR A 206 -23.29 10.24 -2.51
C TYR A 206 -23.28 10.36 -0.98
N PRO A 207 -24.43 10.56 -0.32
CA PRO A 207 -24.51 10.65 1.13
C PRO A 207 -24.39 9.28 1.80
N THR A 208 -24.55 8.19 1.05
CA THR A 208 -24.35 6.80 1.45
C THR A 208 -23.19 6.22 0.63
N TYR A 209 -22.22 5.61 1.29
CA TYR A 209 -20.98 5.17 0.67
C TYR A 209 -20.31 4.11 1.53
N GLU A 210 -19.23 3.52 1.03
CA GLU A 210 -18.33 2.71 1.84
C GLU A 210 -17.00 3.43 2.02
N LEU A 211 -16.45 3.41 3.23
CA LEU A 211 -15.09 3.86 3.51
C LEU A 211 -14.13 2.68 3.45
N LEU A 212 -12.95 2.95 2.88
CA LEU A 212 -11.85 2.01 2.98
C LEU A 212 -11.25 2.12 4.38
N ILE A 213 -11.36 1.03 5.15
CA ILE A 213 -10.85 0.96 6.53
C ILE A 213 -9.83 -0.17 6.68
N LEU A 214 -8.95 -0.05 7.67
CA LEU A 214 -8.02 -1.13 8.04
C LEU A 214 -8.66 -2.11 9.03
N LEU A 215 -8.48 -3.41 8.78
CA LEU A 215 -9.03 -4.50 9.59
C LEU A 215 -8.25 -4.79 10.87
N LYS A 216 -6.94 -4.51 10.90
CA LYS A 216 -6.11 -4.70 12.09
C LYS A 216 -5.83 -3.36 12.76
N TYR A 217 -6.36 -3.18 13.97
CA TYR A 217 -5.65 -3.26 15.26
C TYR A 217 -6.66 -2.93 16.39
N GLU A 218 -6.70 -3.79 17.40
CA GLU A 218 -6.69 -3.36 18.80
C GLU A 218 -5.24 -3.17 19.22
#